data_AF-A0AAV9D8Y7-F1
#
_entry.id   AF-A0AAV9D8Y7-F1
#
_cell.length_a   1.000
_cell.length_b   1.000
_cell.length_c   1.000
_cell.angle_alpha   90.00
_cell.angle_beta   90.00
_cell.angle_gamma   90.00
#
_symmetry.space_group_name_H-M   'P 1'
#
loop_
_entity.id
_entity.type
_entity.pdbx_description
1 polymer ?
#
loop_
_entity_poly.entity_id
_entity_poly.type
_entity_poly.pdbx_seq_one_letter_code
_entity_poly.pdbx_strand_id
1 'polypeptide(L)'
;MAGKPPGPPAPYDLLDRIRNVVRSIVLDISDQWLPSIYLDRYRNHCADPSGTCRCGYESAIGGEVISMEREGHARRLDVMLRVLLIVQGLLQATGMGLRGTFTI
;
A
#
# COMPACT_ATOMS: atom_id res chain seq x y z
N MET A 1 -1.22 17.09 27.96
CA MET A 1 -0.29 16.01 27.60
C MET A 1 -0.17 15.99 26.08
N ALA A 2 0.90 16.55 25.52
CA ALA A 2 1.09 16.57 24.07
C ALA A 2 1.52 15.16 23.63
N GLY A 3 0.63 14.43 22.96
CA GLY A 3 0.95 13.14 22.35
C GLY A 3 2.06 13.34 21.34
N LYS A 4 3.18 12.62 21.53
CA LYS A 4 4.26 12.57 20.57
C LYS A 4 3.70 12.07 19.23
N PRO A 5 3.92 12.76 18.10
CA PRO A 5 3.45 12.27 16.81
C PRO A 5 4.01 10.87 16.56
N PRO A 6 3.23 9.94 15.97
CA PRO A 6 3.70 8.60 15.68
C PRO A 6 4.96 8.72 14.83
N GLY A 7 6.06 8.16 15.33
CA GLY A 7 7.30 8.05 14.56
C GLY A 7 7.05 7.21 13.29
N PRO A 8 7.91 7.34 12.27
CA PRO A 8 7.78 6.53 11.06
C PRO A 8 7.71 5.05 11.44
N PRO A 9 6.80 4.26 10.84
CA PRO A 9 6.63 2.86 11.17
C PRO A 9 7.97 2.14 10.98
N ALA A 10 8.36 1.35 11.98
CA ALA A 10 9.59 0.59 11.90
C ALA A 10 9.54 -0.30 10.63
N PRO A 11 10.65 -0.52 9.92
CA PRO A 11 10.67 -1.30 8.67
C PRO A 11 10.06 -2.71 8.81
N TYR A 12 10.08 -3.29 10.02
CA TYR A 12 9.38 -4.54 10.36
C TYR A 12 7.85 -4.43 10.25
N ASP A 13 7.25 -3.31 10.67
CA ASP A 13 5.81 -3.04 10.55
C ASP A 13 5.39 -2.94 9.06
N LEU A 14 6.26 -2.42 8.21
CA LEU A 14 5.99 -2.33 6.77
C LEU A 14 5.96 -3.72 6.11
N LEU A 15 6.93 -4.60 6.43
CA LEU A 15 6.96 -5.96 5.91
C LEU A 15 5.73 -6.77 6.32
N ASP A 16 5.30 -6.65 7.58
CA ASP A 16 4.10 -7.35 8.06
C ASP A 16 2.83 -6.79 7.42
N ARG A 17 2.73 -5.47 7.24
CA ARG A 17 1.63 -4.85 6.47
C ARG A 17 1.58 -5.36 5.04
N ILE A 18 2.73 -5.41 4.34
CA ILE A 18 2.80 -5.94 2.97
C ILE A 18 2.34 -7.40 2.93
N ARG A 19 2.87 -8.25 3.83
CA ARG A 19 2.48 -9.66 3.93
C ARG A 19 0.98 -9.83 4.17
N ASN A 20 0.39 -9.03 5.04
CA ASN A 20 -1.04 -9.10 5.36
C ASN A 20 -1.91 -8.68 4.17
N VAL A 21 -1.54 -7.60 3.47
CA VAL A 21 -2.27 -7.15 2.27
C VAL A 21 -2.20 -8.21 1.17
N VAL A 22 -1.01 -8.73 0.87
CA VAL A 22 -0.83 -9.78 -0.15
C VAL A 22 -1.63 -11.03 0.22
N ARG A 23 -1.57 -11.46 1.49
CA ARG A 23 -2.34 -12.63 1.97
C ARG A 23 -3.85 -12.43 1.80
N SER A 24 -4.39 -11.26 2.17
CA SER A 24 -5.82 -10.96 2.03
C SER A 24 -6.26 -11.10 0.57
N ILE A 25 -5.52 -10.50 -0.35
CA ILE A 25 -5.86 -10.53 -1.78
C ILE A 25 -5.79 -11.95 -2.34
N VAL A 26 -4.79 -12.73 -1.96
CA VAL A 26 -4.66 -14.13 -2.41
C VAL A 26 -5.80 -14.99 -1.88
N LEU A 27 -6.22 -14.79 -0.62
CA LEU A 27 -7.36 -15.49 -0.04
C LEU A 27 -8.66 -15.12 -0.76
N ASP A 28 -8.92 -13.82 -0.96
CA ASP A 28 -10.10 -13.35 -1.69
C ASP A 28 -10.18 -13.98 -3.09
N ILE A 29 -9.07 -13.99 -3.84
CA ILE A 29 -9.02 -14.62 -5.18
C ILE A 29 -9.25 -16.14 -5.10
N SER A 30 -8.63 -16.82 -4.12
CA SER A 30 -8.74 -18.28 -3.96
C SER A 30 -10.17 -18.72 -3.63
N ASP A 31 -10.88 -17.91 -2.85
CA ASP A 31 -12.27 -18.14 -2.47
C ASP A 31 -13.26 -17.72 -3.57
N GLN A 32 -12.78 -17.28 -4.74
CA GLN A 32 -13.56 -16.70 -5.85
C GLN A 32 -14.29 -15.41 -5.48
N TRP A 33 -13.81 -14.71 -4.46
CA TRP A 33 -14.28 -13.38 -4.09
C TRP A 33 -13.56 -12.34 -4.95
N LEU A 34 -14.25 -11.24 -5.23
CA LEU A 34 -13.69 -10.11 -5.95
C LEU A 34 -12.98 -9.20 -4.95
N PRO A 35 -11.64 -9.15 -4.94
CA PRO A 35 -10.91 -8.31 -4.00
C PRO A 35 -11.28 -6.85 -4.24
N SER A 36 -11.61 -6.16 -3.15
CA SER A 36 -11.86 -4.72 -3.14
C SER A 36 -10.94 -4.05 -2.12
N ILE A 37 -10.12 -3.11 -2.57
CA ILE A 37 -9.16 -2.40 -1.72
C ILE A 37 -9.48 -0.92 -1.74
N TYR A 38 -9.62 -0.35 -0.55
CA TYR A 38 -9.69 1.10 -0.39
C TYR A 38 -8.28 1.70 -0.38
N LEU A 39 -8.04 2.64 -1.28
CA LEU A 39 -6.77 3.36 -1.38
C LEU A 39 -6.98 4.84 -1.11
N ASP A 40 -6.14 5.39 -0.25
CA ASP A 40 -6.06 6.82 -0.07
C ASP A 40 -5.55 7.49 -1.35
N ARG A 41 -6.27 8.53 -1.77
CA ARG A 41 -5.90 9.36 -2.90
C ARG A 41 -5.10 10.54 -2.37
N TYR A 42 -3.87 10.68 -2.84
CA TYR A 42 -2.99 11.79 -2.49
C TYR A 42 -2.89 12.80 -3.64
N ARG A 43 -2.68 14.07 -3.28
CA ARG A 43 -2.50 15.14 -4.26
C ARG A 43 -1.02 15.22 -4.65
N ASN A 44 -0.71 14.67 -5.82
CA ASN A 44 0.67 14.59 -6.32
C ASN A 44 1.08 15.78 -7.19
N HIS A 45 0.12 16.59 -7.64
CA HIS A 45 0.39 17.78 -8.43
C HIS A 45 -0.66 18.85 -8.14
N CYS A 46 -0.27 20.10 -8.39
CA CYS A 46 -1.17 21.23 -8.31
C CYS A 46 -1.15 22.00 -9.62
N ALA A 47 -2.33 22.14 -10.20
CA ALA A 47 -2.59 22.99 -11.34
C ALA A 47 -3.18 24.34 -10.92
N ASP A 48 -3.18 24.66 -9.62
CA ASP A 48 -3.84 25.84 -9.09
C ASP A 48 -2.93 27.07 -9.25
N PRO A 49 -3.31 28.07 -10.08
CA PRO A 49 -2.50 29.26 -10.29
C PRO A 49 -2.50 30.20 -9.08
N SER A 50 -3.37 29.98 -8.08
CA SER A 50 -3.45 30.79 -6.86
C SER A 50 -2.28 30.57 -5.89
N GLY A 51 -1.44 29.55 -6.11
CA GLY A 51 -0.32 29.20 -5.23
C GLY A 51 -0.74 28.61 -3.87
N THR A 52 -2.03 28.50 -3.58
CA THR A 52 -2.55 28.00 -2.28
C THR A 52 -2.80 26.50 -2.32
N CYS A 53 -1.84 25.76 -2.85
CA CYS A 53 -1.91 24.32 -2.94
C CYS A 53 -1.01 23.65 -1.90
N ARG A 54 -1.48 22.55 -1.33
CA ARG A 54 -0.64 21.60 -0.59
C ARG A 54 -0.57 20.29 -1.36
N CYS A 55 0.56 20.04 -2.01
CA CYS A 55 0.96 18.70 -2.45
C CYS A 55 1.57 17.99 -1.23
N GLY A 56 1.19 16.74 -1.02
CA GLY A 56 1.76 15.97 0.08
C GLY A 56 1.13 14.60 0.24
N TYR A 57 1.94 13.70 0.77
CA TYR A 57 1.56 12.36 1.21
C TYR A 57 1.10 12.36 2.68
N GLU A 58 1.23 13.49 3.38
CA GLU A 58 0.85 13.66 4.78
C GLU A 58 -0.67 13.63 5.01
N SER A 59 -1.48 13.91 3.98
CA SER A 59 -2.94 13.92 4.11
C SER A 59 -3.61 13.52 2.80
N ALA A 60 -4.44 12.49 2.86
CA ALA A 60 -5.25 12.06 1.73
C ALA A 60 -6.29 13.13 1.40
N ILE A 61 -6.48 13.39 0.10
CA ILE A 61 -7.53 14.29 -0.42
C ILE A 61 -8.86 13.56 -0.66
N GLY A 62 -8.90 12.26 -0.41
CA GLY A 62 -10.05 11.37 -0.57
C GLY A 62 -9.58 9.93 -0.65
N GLY A 63 -10.44 9.03 -1.11
CA GLY A 63 -10.03 7.66 -1.42
C GLY A 63 -10.80 7.06 -2.58
N GLU A 64 -10.31 5.93 -3.04
CA GLU A 64 -10.81 5.19 -4.19
C GLU A 64 -10.88 3.72 -3.84
N VAL A 65 -12.02 3.08 -4.10
CA VAL A 65 -12.15 1.63 -4.00
C VAL A 65 -11.73 1.04 -5.34
N ILE A 66 -10.66 0.25 -5.34
CA ILE A 66 -10.24 -0.55 -6.49
C ILE A 66 -10.83 -1.95 -6.34
N SER A 67 -11.68 -2.36 -7.28
CA SER A 67 -12.25 -3.70 -7.35
C SER A 67 -11.80 -4.45 -8.60
N MET A 68 -11.71 -5.78 -8.55
CA MET A 68 -11.40 -6.59 -9.73
C MET A 68 -12.52 -6.65 -10.79
N GLU A 69 -13.70 -6.07 -10.52
CA GLU A 69 -14.83 -6.03 -11.46
C GLU A 69 -14.57 -5.16 -12.69
N ARG A 70 -13.65 -4.19 -12.59
CA ARG A 70 -13.28 -3.31 -13.70
C ARG A 70 -11.87 -3.66 -14.18
N GLU A 71 -11.72 -3.90 -15.48
CA GLU A 71 -10.42 -4.25 -16.08
C GLU A 71 -9.32 -3.23 -15.76
N GLY A 72 -9.64 -1.93 -15.77
CA GLY A 72 -8.70 -0.88 -15.39
C GLY A 72 -8.24 -0.93 -13.93
N HIS A 73 -9.14 -1.34 -13.02
CA HIS A 73 -8.82 -1.53 -11.61
C HIS A 73 -8.03 -2.81 -11.37
N ALA A 74 -8.37 -3.90 -12.07
CA ALA A 74 -7.60 -5.15 -12.05
C ALA A 74 -6.15 -4.93 -12.50
N ARG A 75 -5.92 -4.18 -13.59
CA ARG A 75 -4.57 -3.83 -14.05
C ARG A 75 -3.81 -3.01 -13.00
N ARG A 76 -4.47 -2.07 -12.33
CA ARG A 76 -3.84 -1.25 -11.28
C ARG A 76 -3.49 -2.08 -10.05
N LEU A 77 -4.33 -3.06 -9.71
CA LEU A 77 -4.08 -4.02 -8.63
C LEU A 77 -2.89 -4.93 -8.95
N ASP A 78 -2.80 -5.46 -10.18
CA ASP A 78 -1.65 -6.27 -10.63
C ASP A 78 -0.34 -5.50 -10.51
N VAL A 79 -0.29 -4.24 -10.97
CA VAL A 79 0.90 -3.39 -10.84
C VAL A 79 1.23 -3.14 -9.37
N MET A 80 0.24 -2.84 -8.53
CA MET A 80 0.45 -2.62 -7.09
C MET A 80 1.03 -3.86 -6.41
N LEU A 81 0.46 -5.04 -6.65
CA LEU A 81 0.94 -6.31 -6.10
C LEU A 81 2.40 -6.59 -6.49
N ARG A 82 2.74 -6.40 -7.76
CA ARG A 82 4.13 -6.56 -8.24
C ARG A 82 5.09 -5.61 -7.52
N VAL A 83 4.70 -4.35 -7.37
CA VAL A 83 5.52 -3.35 -6.65
C VAL A 83 5.70 -3.75 -5.18
N LEU A 84 4.63 -4.15 -4.49
CA LEU A 84 4.70 -4.57 -3.09
C LEU A 84 5.61 -5.79 -2.91
N LEU A 85 5.55 -6.77 -3.81
CA LEU A 85 6.42 -7.96 -3.78
C LEU A 85 7.89 -7.60 -4.04
N ILE A 86 8.16 -6.66 -4.96
CA ILE A 86 9.52 -6.14 -5.19
C ILE A 86 10.04 -5.44 -3.94
N VAL A 87 9.25 -4.55 -3.33
CA VAL A 87 9.62 -3.84 -2.10
C VAL A 87 9.87 -4.83 -0.97
N GLN A 88 9.03 -5.86 -0.82
CA GLN A 88 9.24 -6.94 0.14
C GLN A 88 10.58 -7.65 -0.10
N GLY A 89 10.88 -8.05 -1.35
CA GLY A 89 12.13 -8.70 -1.70
C GLY A 89 13.36 -7.82 -1.41
N LEU A 90 13.26 -6.52 -1.70
CA LEU A 90 14.32 -5.56 -1.39
C LEU A 90 14.54 -5.42 0.12
N LEU A 91 13.47 -5.25 0.90
CA LEU A 91 13.54 -5.12 2.37
C LEU A 91 14.15 -6.37 3.02
N GLN A 92 13.85 -7.55 2.47
CA GLN A 92 14.42 -8.82 2.91
C GLN A 92 15.91 -8.94 2.52
N ALA A 93 16.28 -8.56 1.29
CA ALA A 93 17.64 -8.64 0.77
C ALA A 93 18.62 -7.67 1.45
N THR A 94 18.17 -6.49 1.87
CA THR A 94 19.00 -5.51 2.59
C THR A 94 19.29 -5.89 4.05
N GLY A 95 18.95 -7.11 4.48
CA GLY A 95 19.18 -7.60 5.84
C GLY A 95 18.25 -7.01 6.90
N MET A 96 17.35 -6.10 6.53
CA MET A 96 16.30 -5.56 7.39
C MET A 96 15.13 -6.55 7.61
N GLY A 97 15.16 -7.69 6.93
CA GLY A 97 14.20 -8.80 7.07
C GLY A 97 14.77 -10.08 7.69
N LEU A 98 15.92 -10.04 8.36
CA LEU A 98 16.46 -11.21 9.06
C LEU A 98 15.80 -11.43 10.43
N ARG A 99 14.55 -11.93 10.40
CA ARG A 99 13.98 -12.92 11.33
C ARG A 99 12.49 -13.09 11.00
N GLY A 100 12.20 -14.08 10.15
CA GLY A 100 10.81 -14.42 9.83
C GLY A 100 10.75 -15.38 8.66
N THR A 101 11.26 -16.58 8.91
CA THR A 101 11.04 -17.85 8.19
C THR A 101 9.92 -17.79 7.15
N PHE A 102 10.31 -17.96 5.88
CA PHE A 102 9.43 -18.37 4.82
C PHE A 102 9.23 -19.89 4.97
N THR A 103 8.06 -20.29 5.47
CA THR A 103 7.60 -21.69 5.37
C THR A 103 6.31 -21.63 4.57
N ILE A 104 6.32 -22.27 3.40
CA ILE A 104 5.13 -22.63 2.63
C ILE A 104 4.57 -23.90 3.26
#